data_AF-A0A1R1MKK3-F1
#
_entry.id   AF-A0A1R1MKK3-F1
#
_cell.length_a   1.000
_cell.length_b   1.000
_cell.length_c   1.000
_cell.angle_alpha   90.00
_cell.angle_beta   90.00
_cell.angle_gamma   90.00
#
_symmetry.space_group_name_H-M   'P 1'
#
loop_
_entity.id
_entity.type
_entity.pdbx_description
1 polymer ?
#
loop_
_entity_poly.entity_id
_entity_poly.type
_entity_poly.pdbx_seq_one_letter_code
_entity_poly.pdbx_strand_id
1 'polypeptide(L)'
;MEKGFRDIEEYFLSVAENPKKTTQQKISKPQKKIDLNRKIRNLNEKLRGKDAKIKHLYAEISQLTKKIEELEKENRELSRFKEDKTIIENYKQQIENLKKEIAYLKSEIAEKDKKIKSYESSELPKSRVELFIEVALNSIATNITVKNGLKVLFSKRFRKDIAKEVACRPFLFESFMSALSRCETTSKLLKRDKQEIYRIRVTSPYGEFRAIYTKLDKETIKFHRFGQRDDIYKELDTSGWSLD
;
A
#
# COMPACT_ATOMS: atom_id res chain seq x y z
N MET A 1 63.48 122.75 30.36
CA MET A 1 62.78 122.18 29.19
C MET A 1 63.55 121.04 28.51
N GLU A 2 64.61 120.47 29.10
CA GLU A 2 65.43 119.44 28.43
C GLU A 2 65.06 117.98 28.79
N LYS A 3 64.35 117.74 29.90
CA LYS A 3 63.94 116.38 30.29
C LYS A 3 62.84 115.80 29.39
N GLY A 4 61.86 116.61 28.99
CA GLY A 4 60.76 116.14 28.14
C GLY A 4 61.17 115.76 26.72
N PHE A 5 62.29 116.30 26.20
CA PHE A 5 62.80 115.93 24.88
C PHE A 5 63.60 114.62 24.90
N ARG A 6 64.34 114.32 25.99
CA ARG A 6 65.07 113.06 26.12
C ARG A 6 64.15 111.85 26.20
N ASP A 7 63.03 111.95 26.93
CA ASP A 7 62.08 110.84 27.05
C ASP A 7 61.40 110.52 25.71
N ILE A 8 61.16 111.56 24.90
CA ILE A 8 60.60 111.42 23.55
C ILE A 8 61.65 110.84 22.60
N GLU A 9 62.90 111.28 22.69
CA GLU A 9 64.01 110.79 21.89
C GLU A 9 64.34 109.32 22.22
N GLU A 10 64.33 108.91 23.49
CA GLU A 10 64.48 107.51 23.93
C GLU A 10 63.29 106.63 23.49
N TYR A 11 62.07 107.17 23.49
CA TYR A 11 60.91 106.48 22.96
C TYR A 11 61.04 106.28 21.44
N PHE A 12 61.44 107.31 20.69
CA PHE A 12 61.62 107.18 19.24
C PHE A 12 62.84 106.32 18.86
N LEU A 13 63.94 106.36 19.62
CA LEU A 13 65.09 105.47 19.47
C LEU A 13 64.72 104.01 19.78
N SER A 14 63.98 103.76 20.86
CA SER A 14 63.54 102.39 21.21
C SER A 14 62.49 101.83 20.23
N VAL A 15 61.69 102.69 19.59
CA VAL A 15 60.78 102.32 18.50
C VAL A 15 61.54 102.10 17.18
N ALA A 16 62.57 102.90 16.89
CA ALA A 16 63.43 102.79 15.71
C ALA A 16 64.41 101.61 15.78
N GLU A 17 64.82 101.18 16.98
CA GLU A 17 65.67 100.00 17.20
C GLU A 17 64.88 98.67 17.22
N ASN A 18 63.55 98.73 17.40
CA ASN A 18 62.69 97.54 17.43
C ASN A 18 61.72 97.30 16.22
N PRO A 19 61.96 97.75 14.98
CA PRO A 19 61.14 97.33 13.84
C PRO A 19 61.38 95.85 13.46
N LYS A 20 62.47 95.23 13.95
CA LYS A 20 62.82 93.83 13.66
C LYS A 20 62.00 92.81 14.47
N LYS A 21 61.60 93.13 15.71
CA LYS A 21 60.88 92.16 16.59
C LYS A 21 59.40 92.00 16.22
N THR A 22 58.72 93.07 15.80
CA THR A 22 57.32 93.04 15.33
C THR A 22 57.17 92.48 13.92
N THR A 23 58.18 92.63 13.06
CA THR A 23 58.16 92.13 11.68
C THR A 23 58.52 90.63 11.61
N GLN A 24 59.47 90.14 12.41
CA GLN A 24 59.80 88.71 12.48
C GLN A 24 58.69 87.86 13.11
N GLN A 25 57.90 88.40 14.05
CA GLN A 25 56.73 87.70 14.61
C GLN A 25 55.51 87.62 13.67
N LYS A 26 55.37 88.55 12.71
CA LYS A 26 54.30 88.51 11.69
C LYS A 26 54.59 87.54 10.53
N ILE A 27 55.87 87.25 10.21
CA ILE A 27 56.27 86.33 9.12
C ILE A 27 56.19 84.84 9.55
N SER A 28 56.30 84.54 10.85
CA SER A 28 56.22 83.15 11.36
C SER A 28 54.80 82.55 11.39
N LYS A 29 53.76 83.38 11.51
CA LYS A 29 52.34 82.95 11.48
C LYS A 29 51.85 82.48 10.09
N PRO A 30 52.14 83.17 8.97
CA PRO A 30 51.76 82.70 7.64
C PRO A 30 52.51 81.42 7.24
N GLN A 31 53.79 81.27 7.63
CA GLN A 31 54.54 80.03 7.35
C GLN A 31 53.93 78.81 8.06
N LYS A 32 53.61 78.92 9.36
CA LYS A 32 52.90 77.88 10.12
C LYS A 32 51.53 77.53 9.52
N LYS A 33 50.80 78.53 9.01
CA LYS A 33 49.51 78.34 8.32
C LYS A 33 49.69 77.57 7.00
N ILE A 34 50.74 77.86 6.24
CA ILE A 34 51.08 77.15 4.99
C ILE A 34 51.42 75.68 5.29
N ASP A 35 52.21 75.41 6.34
CA ASP A 35 52.57 74.04 6.74
C ASP A 35 51.37 73.24 7.24
N LEU A 36 50.49 73.86 8.03
CA LEU A 36 49.21 73.26 8.44
C LEU A 36 48.33 72.95 7.24
N ASN A 37 48.22 73.86 6.26
CA ASN A 37 47.47 73.62 5.04
C ASN A 37 48.05 72.45 4.22
N ARG A 38 49.38 72.32 4.13
CA ARG A 38 50.03 71.17 3.50
C ARG A 38 49.70 69.86 4.24
N LYS A 39 49.74 69.87 5.57
CA LYS A 39 49.39 68.72 6.40
C LYS A 39 47.92 68.31 6.23
N ILE A 40 47.00 69.28 6.16
CA ILE A 40 45.57 69.07 5.90
C ILE A 40 45.36 68.43 4.52
N ARG A 41 46.04 68.93 3.47
CA ARG A 41 45.96 68.31 2.12
C ARG A 41 46.43 66.87 2.13
N ASN A 42 47.60 66.60 2.73
CA ASN A 42 48.14 65.24 2.82
C ASN A 42 47.22 64.30 3.60
N LEU A 43 46.60 64.79 4.68
CA LEU A 43 45.61 64.01 5.45
C LEU A 43 44.34 63.75 4.64
N ASN A 44 43.84 64.73 3.88
CA ASN A 44 42.69 64.57 3.02
C ASN A 44 42.94 63.57 1.87
N GLU A 45 44.13 63.59 1.28
CA GLU A 45 44.53 62.58 0.28
C GLU A 45 44.59 61.18 0.87
N LYS A 46 45.17 61.04 2.07
CA LYS A 46 45.18 59.76 2.80
C LYS A 46 43.76 59.30 3.14
N LEU A 47 42.87 60.21 3.52
CA LEU A 47 41.47 59.90 3.83
C LEU A 47 40.76 59.38 2.57
N ARG A 48 40.90 60.08 1.44
CA ARG A 48 40.35 59.63 0.14
C ARG A 48 40.87 58.25 -0.27
N GLY A 49 42.16 57.99 -0.07
CA GLY A 49 42.75 56.67 -0.34
C GLY A 49 42.16 55.57 0.55
N LYS A 50 41.93 55.86 1.83
CA LYS A 50 41.24 54.93 2.76
C LYS A 50 39.78 54.72 2.36
N ASP A 51 39.05 55.76 1.98
CA ASP A 51 37.65 55.66 1.54
C ASP A 51 37.52 54.79 0.29
N ALA A 52 38.44 54.94 -0.68
CA ALA A 52 38.48 54.09 -1.86
C ALA A 52 38.72 52.61 -1.49
N LYS A 53 39.66 52.35 -0.57
CA LYS A 53 39.93 50.99 -0.08
C LYS A 53 38.74 50.39 0.67
N ILE A 54 38.05 51.18 1.47
CA ILE A 54 36.82 50.76 2.16
C ILE A 54 35.75 50.35 1.14
N LYS A 55 35.52 51.16 0.11
CA LYS A 55 34.56 50.83 -0.97
C LYS A 55 34.92 49.52 -1.68
N HIS A 56 36.20 49.32 -1.99
CA HIS A 56 36.67 48.07 -2.59
C HIS A 56 36.40 46.87 -1.70
N LEU A 57 36.75 46.95 -0.41
CA LEU A 57 36.52 45.88 0.55
C LEU A 57 35.02 45.57 0.71
N TYR A 58 34.14 46.57 0.70
CA TYR A 58 32.69 46.33 0.73
C TYR A 58 32.19 45.59 -0.51
N ALA A 59 32.71 45.91 -1.70
CA ALA A 59 32.36 45.20 -2.92
C ALA A 59 32.82 43.73 -2.87
N GLU A 60 34.04 43.49 -2.39
CA GLU A 60 34.60 42.14 -2.22
C GLU A 60 33.82 41.32 -1.19
N ILE A 61 33.47 41.92 -0.05
CA ILE A 61 32.60 41.28 0.96
C ILE A 61 31.27 40.89 0.33
N SER A 62 30.63 41.78 -0.45
CA SER A 62 29.36 41.47 -1.10
C SER A 62 29.47 40.30 -2.09
N GLN A 63 30.57 40.21 -2.84
CA GLN A 63 30.80 39.08 -3.74
C GLN A 63 31.04 37.77 -2.99
N LEU A 64 31.84 37.81 -1.92
CA LEU A 64 32.10 36.64 -1.07
C LEU A 64 30.83 36.14 -0.39
N THR A 65 29.97 37.03 0.11
CA THR A 65 28.68 36.65 0.70
C THR A 65 27.81 35.90 -0.31
N LYS A 66 27.68 36.39 -1.56
CA LYS A 66 26.91 35.69 -2.60
C LYS A 66 27.48 34.31 -2.90
N LYS A 67 28.80 34.19 -2.98
CA LYS A 67 29.46 32.90 -3.23
C LYS A 67 29.23 31.90 -2.08
N ILE A 68 29.20 32.37 -0.84
CA ILE A 68 28.87 31.54 0.32
C ILE A 68 27.42 31.04 0.22
N GLU A 69 26.46 31.92 -0.09
CA GLU A 69 25.05 31.53 -0.25
C GLU A 69 24.85 30.47 -1.35
N GLU A 70 25.56 30.60 -2.47
CA GLU A 70 25.56 29.63 -3.56
C GLU A 70 26.13 28.26 -3.12
N LEU A 71 27.29 28.26 -2.47
CA LEU A 71 27.93 27.03 -1.96
C LEU A 71 27.09 26.36 -0.88
N GLU A 72 26.43 27.12 -0.02
CA GLU A 72 25.50 26.57 0.97
C GLU A 72 24.29 25.90 0.30
N LYS A 73 23.77 26.49 -0.78
CA LYS A 73 22.69 25.87 -1.56
C LYS A 73 23.14 24.56 -2.20
N GLU A 74 24.31 24.56 -2.84
CA GLU A 74 24.88 23.35 -3.45
C GLU A 74 25.12 22.24 -2.40
N ASN A 75 25.63 22.60 -1.22
CA ASN A 75 25.87 21.64 -0.15
C ASN A 75 24.55 21.02 0.39
N ARG A 76 23.47 21.81 0.46
CA ARG A 76 22.12 21.30 0.79
C ARG A 76 21.61 20.33 -0.27
N GLU A 77 21.79 20.63 -1.55
CA GLU A 77 21.39 19.75 -2.65
C GLU A 77 22.21 18.45 -2.64
N LEU A 78 23.52 18.52 -2.42
CA LEU A 78 24.38 17.34 -2.30
C LEU A 78 23.99 16.45 -1.11
N SER A 79 23.56 17.05 0.00
CA SER A 79 23.08 16.32 1.17
C SER A 79 21.80 15.55 0.85
N ARG A 80 20.83 16.18 0.17
CA ARG A 80 19.62 15.50 -0.31
C ARG A 80 19.93 14.35 -1.26
N PHE A 81 20.87 14.56 -2.20
CA PHE A 81 21.29 13.51 -3.11
C PHE A 81 21.87 12.27 -2.39
N LYS A 82 22.60 12.48 -1.29
CA LYS A 82 23.10 11.37 -0.45
C LYS A 82 21.95 10.61 0.22
N GLU A 83 20.94 11.30 0.72
CA GLU A 83 19.73 10.69 1.29
C GLU A 83 18.95 9.90 0.24
N ASP A 84 18.72 10.47 -0.94
CA ASP A 84 18.05 9.77 -2.04
C ASP A 84 18.82 8.50 -2.44
N LYS A 85 20.14 8.56 -2.44
CA LYS A 85 21.00 7.39 -2.73
C LYS A 85 20.84 6.28 -1.70
N THR A 86 20.73 6.59 -0.40
CA THR A 86 20.52 5.56 0.63
C THR A 86 19.13 4.94 0.52
N ILE A 87 18.11 5.75 0.20
CA ILE A 87 16.75 5.27 -0.04
C ILE A 87 16.71 4.31 -1.24
N ILE A 88 17.37 4.67 -2.35
CA ILE A 88 17.47 3.82 -3.54
C ILE A 88 18.11 2.47 -3.19
N GLU A 89 19.18 2.47 -2.40
CA GLU A 89 19.87 1.23 -2.03
C GLU A 89 19.00 0.32 -1.15
N ASN A 90 18.24 0.91 -0.21
CA ASN A 90 17.25 0.18 0.57
C ASN A 90 16.17 -0.44 -0.33
N TYR A 91 15.63 0.31 -1.31
CA TYR A 91 14.64 -0.24 -2.25
C TYR A 91 15.21 -1.38 -3.10
N LYS A 92 16.46 -1.30 -3.55
CA LYS A 92 17.10 -2.42 -4.26
C LYS A 92 17.19 -3.68 -3.38
N GLN A 93 17.56 -3.52 -2.11
CA GLN A 93 17.64 -4.65 -1.19
C GLN A 93 16.25 -5.29 -0.95
N GLN A 94 15.20 -4.48 -0.82
CA GLN A 94 13.83 -4.97 -0.71
C GLN A 94 13.39 -5.73 -1.97
N ILE A 95 13.69 -5.21 -3.17
CA ILE A 95 13.39 -5.88 -4.44
C ILE A 95 14.08 -7.26 -4.49
N GLU A 96 15.33 -7.36 -4.07
CA GLU A 96 16.07 -8.61 -4.10
C GLU A 96 15.50 -9.66 -3.12
N ASN A 97 15.06 -9.21 -1.93
CA ASN A 97 14.39 -10.08 -0.98
C ASN A 97 13.05 -10.59 -1.54
N LEU A 98 12.24 -9.71 -2.14
CA LEU A 98 10.96 -10.08 -2.75
C LEU A 98 11.15 -11.07 -3.91
N LYS A 99 12.20 -10.93 -4.72
CA LYS A 99 12.51 -11.90 -5.79
C LYS A 99 12.79 -13.29 -5.24
N LYS A 100 13.53 -13.40 -4.13
CA LYS A 100 13.81 -14.68 -3.46
C LYS A 100 12.53 -15.32 -2.94
N GLU A 101 11.66 -14.53 -2.33
CA GLU A 101 10.36 -14.99 -1.84
C GLU A 101 9.47 -15.51 -2.98
N ILE A 102 9.41 -14.79 -4.10
CA ILE A 102 8.67 -15.23 -5.30
C ILE A 102 9.22 -16.57 -5.81
N ALA A 103 10.54 -16.76 -5.85
CA ALA A 103 11.15 -18.01 -6.29
C ALA A 103 10.79 -19.18 -5.35
N TYR A 104 10.84 -18.94 -4.03
CA TYR A 104 10.44 -19.92 -3.02
C TYR A 104 8.96 -20.33 -3.18
N LEU A 105 8.05 -19.36 -3.26
CA LEU A 105 6.62 -19.62 -3.40
C LEU A 105 6.29 -20.37 -4.69
N LYS A 106 6.97 -20.04 -5.80
CA LYS A 106 6.81 -20.79 -7.06
C LYS A 106 7.21 -22.26 -6.92
N SER A 107 8.28 -22.54 -6.18
CA SER A 107 8.70 -23.93 -5.91
C SER A 107 7.65 -24.67 -5.07
N GLU A 108 7.12 -24.02 -4.03
CA GLU A 108 6.11 -24.62 -3.16
C GLU A 108 4.81 -24.94 -3.93
N ILE A 109 4.37 -24.04 -4.81
CA ILE A 109 3.22 -24.28 -5.69
C ILE A 109 3.46 -25.51 -6.56
N ALA A 110 4.62 -25.61 -7.20
CA ALA A 110 4.94 -26.76 -8.06
C ALA A 110 4.96 -28.09 -7.29
N GLU A 111 5.40 -28.10 -6.03
CA GLU A 111 5.34 -29.29 -5.18
C GLU A 111 3.90 -29.65 -4.80
N LYS A 112 3.07 -28.67 -4.44
CA LYS A 112 1.65 -28.92 -4.12
C LYS A 112 0.89 -29.44 -5.34
N ASP A 113 1.13 -28.89 -6.53
CA ASP A 113 0.53 -29.35 -7.78
C ASP A 113 0.89 -30.81 -8.09
N LYS A 114 2.14 -31.20 -7.86
CA LYS A 114 2.56 -32.61 -8.00
C LYS A 114 1.80 -33.52 -7.02
N LYS A 115 1.63 -33.09 -5.77
CA LYS A 115 0.86 -33.84 -4.77
C LYS A 115 -0.61 -33.99 -5.16
N ILE A 116 -1.24 -32.92 -5.65
CA ILE A 116 -2.63 -32.95 -6.13
C ILE A 116 -2.77 -33.99 -7.26
N LYS A 117 -1.91 -33.93 -8.29
CA LYS A 117 -1.92 -34.91 -9.38
C LYS A 117 -1.74 -36.35 -8.89
N SER A 118 -0.86 -36.55 -7.90
CA SER A 118 -0.68 -37.87 -7.28
C SER A 118 -1.97 -38.34 -6.59
N TYR A 119 -2.65 -37.49 -5.84
CA TYR A 119 -3.90 -37.85 -5.17
C TYR A 119 -5.02 -38.13 -6.17
N GLU A 120 -5.18 -37.31 -7.20
CA GLU A 120 -6.15 -37.55 -8.29
C GLU A 120 -5.92 -38.89 -8.98
N SER A 121 -4.66 -39.31 -9.13
CA SER A 121 -4.33 -40.62 -9.72
C SER A 121 -4.60 -41.80 -8.78
N SER A 122 -4.63 -41.56 -7.47
CA SER A 122 -4.83 -42.58 -6.43
C SER A 122 -6.29 -42.75 -6.01
N GLU A 123 -7.13 -41.73 -6.21
CA GLU A 123 -8.57 -41.83 -5.95
C GLU A 123 -9.23 -42.82 -6.92
N LEU A 124 -10.13 -43.65 -6.39
CA LEU A 124 -10.86 -44.65 -7.16
C LEU A 124 -11.46 -43.99 -8.42
N PRO A 125 -11.29 -44.58 -9.62
CA PRO A 125 -11.80 -43.97 -10.84
C PRO A 125 -13.31 -43.77 -10.70
N LYS A 126 -13.78 -42.55 -10.95
CA LYS A 126 -15.20 -42.14 -10.80
C LYS A 126 -16.17 -43.13 -11.47
N SER A 127 -15.74 -43.77 -12.55
CA SER A 127 -16.47 -44.83 -13.27
C SER A 127 -16.75 -46.08 -12.42
N ARG A 128 -15.83 -46.51 -11.54
CA ARG A 128 -16.07 -47.64 -10.63
C ARG A 128 -17.11 -47.30 -9.59
N VAL A 129 -17.04 -46.11 -8.98
CA VAL A 129 -18.03 -45.68 -7.98
C VAL A 129 -19.41 -45.55 -8.61
N GLU A 130 -19.50 -44.95 -9.80
CA GLU A 130 -20.76 -44.87 -10.56
C GLU A 130 -21.35 -46.26 -10.82
N LEU A 131 -20.53 -47.23 -11.26
CA LEU A 131 -20.99 -48.60 -11.49
C LEU A 131 -21.48 -49.28 -10.20
N PHE A 132 -20.74 -49.16 -9.10
CA PHE A 132 -21.17 -49.72 -7.80
C PHE A 132 -22.49 -49.13 -7.33
N ILE A 133 -22.67 -47.81 -7.46
CA ILE A 133 -23.91 -47.13 -7.08
C ILE A 133 -25.05 -47.54 -8.00
N GLU A 134 -24.81 -47.69 -9.31
CA GLU A 134 -25.83 -48.17 -10.23
C GLU A 134 -26.30 -49.59 -9.91
N VAL A 135 -25.37 -50.51 -9.67
CA VAL A 135 -25.68 -51.89 -9.26
C VAL A 135 -26.44 -51.90 -7.95
N ALA A 136 -26.00 -51.11 -6.96
CA ALA A 136 -26.66 -51.02 -5.66
C ALA A 136 -28.08 -50.47 -5.80
N LEU A 137 -28.28 -49.33 -6.47
CA LEU A 137 -29.61 -48.73 -6.68
C LEU A 137 -30.57 -49.68 -7.40
N ASN A 138 -30.10 -50.43 -8.40
CA ASN A 138 -30.93 -51.42 -9.08
C ASN A 138 -31.35 -52.57 -8.13
N SER A 139 -30.42 -53.09 -7.33
CA SER A 139 -30.71 -54.12 -6.31
C SER A 139 -31.72 -53.62 -5.25
N ILE A 140 -31.63 -52.35 -4.89
CA ILE A 140 -32.55 -51.72 -3.94
C ILE A 140 -33.94 -51.57 -4.53
N ALA A 141 -34.03 -51.09 -5.77
CA ALA A 141 -35.31 -50.96 -6.46
C ALA A 141 -36.06 -52.30 -6.51
N THR A 142 -35.35 -53.40 -6.81
CA THR A 142 -35.94 -54.74 -6.80
C THR A 142 -36.35 -55.18 -5.40
N ASN A 143 -35.51 -54.97 -4.39
CA ASN A 143 -35.80 -55.40 -3.02
C ASN A 143 -37.00 -54.67 -2.38
N ILE A 144 -37.14 -53.36 -2.64
CA ILE A 144 -38.29 -52.58 -2.12
C ILE A 144 -39.58 -52.99 -2.82
N THR A 145 -39.52 -53.25 -4.14
CA THR A 145 -40.67 -53.76 -4.90
C THR A 145 -41.18 -55.07 -4.31
N VAL A 146 -40.27 -55.97 -3.89
CA VAL A 146 -40.63 -57.26 -3.28
C VAL A 146 -41.21 -57.11 -1.87
N LYS A 147 -40.68 -56.21 -1.04
CA LYS A 147 -41.08 -56.10 0.38
C LYS A 147 -42.37 -55.30 0.60
N ASN A 148 -42.54 -54.19 -0.12
CA ASN A 148 -43.61 -53.22 0.15
C ASN A 148 -44.59 -53.09 -1.02
N GLY A 149 -44.42 -53.85 -2.11
CA GLY A 149 -45.16 -53.66 -3.36
C GLY A 149 -44.81 -52.34 -4.08
N LEU A 150 -43.90 -51.53 -3.53
CA LEU A 150 -43.59 -50.21 -4.03
C LEU A 150 -42.47 -50.27 -5.09
N LYS A 151 -42.80 -49.95 -6.33
CA LYS A 151 -41.85 -49.84 -7.43
C LYS A 151 -41.09 -48.52 -7.36
N VAL A 152 -39.78 -48.60 -7.14
CA VAL A 152 -38.90 -47.43 -7.06
C VAL A 152 -38.12 -47.26 -8.36
N LEU A 153 -38.20 -46.07 -8.96
CA LEU A 153 -37.46 -45.68 -10.15
C LEU A 153 -36.50 -44.53 -9.85
N PHE A 154 -35.32 -44.57 -10.46
CA PHE A 154 -34.30 -43.54 -10.31
C PHE A 154 -34.01 -42.89 -11.68
N SER A 155 -34.17 -41.58 -11.79
CA SER A 155 -33.81 -40.84 -13.01
C SER A 155 -32.31 -40.89 -13.27
N LYS A 156 -31.89 -40.71 -14.53
CA LYS A 156 -30.46 -40.59 -14.88
C LYS A 156 -29.77 -39.46 -14.09
N ARG A 157 -30.48 -38.35 -13.87
CA ARG A 157 -29.98 -37.20 -13.12
C ARG A 157 -29.77 -37.55 -11.66
N PHE A 158 -30.74 -38.20 -11.02
CA PHE A 158 -30.65 -38.69 -9.65
C PHE A 158 -29.45 -39.63 -9.46
N ARG A 159 -29.28 -40.61 -10.37
CA ARG A 159 -28.15 -41.56 -10.33
C ARG A 159 -26.79 -40.85 -10.37
N LYS A 160 -26.65 -39.82 -11.21
CA LYS A 160 -25.42 -39.01 -11.27
C LYS A 160 -25.22 -38.20 -9.99
N ASP A 161 -26.28 -37.58 -9.49
CA ASP A 161 -26.21 -36.77 -8.27
C ASP A 161 -25.77 -37.62 -7.08
N ILE A 162 -26.42 -38.76 -6.85
CA ILE A 162 -26.08 -39.64 -5.72
C ILE A 162 -24.70 -40.27 -5.89
N ALA A 163 -24.29 -40.64 -7.11
CA ALA A 163 -22.94 -41.14 -7.35
C ALA A 163 -21.87 -40.08 -7.04
N LYS A 164 -22.09 -38.82 -7.46
CA LYS A 164 -21.20 -37.69 -7.15
C LYS A 164 -21.07 -37.48 -5.65
N GLU A 165 -22.19 -37.45 -4.94
CA GLU A 165 -22.20 -37.19 -3.50
C GLU A 165 -21.59 -38.35 -2.71
N VAL A 166 -21.91 -39.59 -3.07
CA VAL A 166 -21.40 -40.79 -2.39
C VAL A 166 -19.91 -41.04 -2.69
N ALA A 167 -19.41 -40.65 -3.86
CA ALA A 167 -17.98 -40.73 -4.18
C ALA A 167 -17.14 -39.95 -3.18
N CYS A 168 -17.62 -38.78 -2.74
CA CYS A 168 -16.94 -37.98 -1.72
C CYS A 168 -17.33 -38.40 -0.29
N ARG A 169 -18.50 -39.02 -0.11
CA ARG A 169 -19.12 -39.28 1.21
C ARG A 169 -19.73 -40.69 1.25
N PRO A 170 -18.94 -41.75 1.45
CA PRO A 170 -19.41 -43.14 1.30
C PRO A 170 -20.63 -43.50 2.16
N PHE A 171 -20.65 -43.06 3.43
CA PHE A 171 -21.76 -43.34 4.37
C PHE A 171 -23.08 -42.64 4.04
N LEU A 172 -23.07 -41.71 3.08
CA LEU A 172 -24.28 -41.04 2.64
C LEU A 172 -25.26 -42.01 1.95
N PHE A 173 -24.74 -43.06 1.30
CA PHE A 173 -25.57 -44.05 0.65
C PHE A 173 -26.39 -44.86 1.67
N GLU A 174 -25.77 -45.29 2.76
CA GLU A 174 -26.46 -45.98 3.86
C GLU A 174 -27.50 -45.07 4.54
N SER A 175 -27.16 -43.80 4.73
CA SER A 175 -28.08 -42.80 5.25
C SER A 175 -29.32 -42.63 4.35
N PHE A 176 -29.10 -42.58 3.03
CA PHE A 176 -30.17 -42.55 2.04
C PHE A 176 -31.02 -43.82 2.10
N MET A 177 -30.40 -44.99 2.24
CA MET A 177 -31.10 -46.26 2.37
C MET A 177 -32.01 -46.33 3.60
N SER A 178 -31.50 -45.87 4.74
CA SER A 178 -32.28 -45.74 5.97
C SER A 178 -33.48 -44.81 5.76
N ALA A 179 -33.27 -43.66 5.10
CA ALA A 179 -34.35 -42.71 4.80
C ALA A 179 -35.38 -43.26 3.81
N LEU A 180 -34.94 -44.02 2.81
CA LEU A 180 -35.81 -44.63 1.79
C LEU A 180 -36.74 -45.68 2.38
N SER A 181 -36.27 -46.49 3.34
CA SER A 181 -37.14 -47.44 4.06
C SER A 181 -38.24 -46.75 4.87
N ARG A 182 -38.06 -45.46 5.20
CA ARG A 182 -39.02 -44.60 5.91
C ARG A 182 -39.68 -43.57 4.98
N CYS A 183 -39.68 -43.83 3.67
CA CYS A 183 -40.15 -42.87 2.67
C CYS A 183 -41.60 -42.44 2.95
N GLU A 184 -42.50 -43.35 3.31
CA GLU A 184 -43.91 -43.04 3.53
C GLU A 184 -44.16 -42.06 4.69
N THR A 185 -43.34 -42.11 5.75
CA THR A 185 -43.52 -41.29 6.96
C THR A 185 -42.72 -39.99 6.94
N THR A 186 -41.59 -39.97 6.24
CA THR A 186 -40.67 -38.81 6.22
C THR A 186 -40.87 -37.91 5.00
N SER A 187 -41.75 -38.29 4.10
CA SER A 187 -42.03 -37.52 2.89
C SER A 187 -42.88 -36.31 3.16
N LYS A 188 -42.37 -35.13 2.80
CA LYS A 188 -43.15 -33.90 2.80
C LYS A 188 -43.49 -33.50 1.38
N LEU A 189 -44.76 -33.17 1.14
CA LEU A 189 -45.22 -32.58 -0.12
C LEU A 189 -44.60 -31.18 -0.26
N LEU A 190 -44.10 -30.87 -1.45
CA LEU A 190 -43.50 -29.58 -1.78
C LEU A 190 -44.41 -28.71 -2.63
N LYS A 191 -45.14 -29.32 -3.56
CA LYS A 191 -46.03 -28.60 -4.48
C LYS A 191 -47.16 -29.49 -4.96
N ARG A 192 -48.32 -28.87 -5.17
CA ARG A 192 -49.52 -29.52 -5.70
C ARG A 192 -49.95 -28.84 -7.01
N ASP A 193 -49.19 -29.07 -8.07
CA ASP A 193 -49.60 -28.71 -9.44
C ASP A 193 -50.17 -29.96 -10.17
N LYS A 194 -49.78 -30.19 -11.44
CA LYS A 194 -50.11 -31.36 -12.27
C LYS A 194 -49.50 -32.68 -11.77
N GLN A 195 -48.46 -32.63 -10.94
CA GLN A 195 -47.81 -33.80 -10.33
C GLN A 195 -47.42 -33.46 -8.88
N GLU A 196 -47.68 -34.38 -7.96
CA GLU A 196 -47.31 -34.22 -6.56
C GLU A 196 -45.81 -34.51 -6.37
N ILE A 197 -45.06 -33.48 -5.95
CA ILE A 197 -43.61 -33.57 -5.71
C ILE A 197 -43.37 -33.70 -4.21
N TYR A 198 -42.58 -34.70 -3.84
CA TYR A 198 -42.26 -35.04 -2.47
C TYR A 198 -40.74 -34.92 -2.23
N ARG A 199 -40.38 -34.61 -0.98
CA ARG A 199 -38.99 -34.67 -0.51
C ARG A 199 -38.81 -35.66 0.63
N ILE A 200 -37.65 -36.31 0.64
CA ILE A 200 -37.15 -37.08 1.78
C ILE A 200 -35.95 -36.35 2.37
N ARG A 201 -35.92 -36.22 3.70
CA ARG A 201 -34.74 -35.75 4.43
C ARG A 201 -33.79 -36.92 4.63
N VAL A 202 -32.54 -36.73 4.21
CA VAL A 202 -31.44 -37.67 4.45
C VAL A 202 -30.45 -36.98 5.36
N THR A 203 -30.34 -37.44 6.60
CA THR A 203 -29.41 -36.88 7.58
C THR A 203 -28.17 -37.76 7.61
N SER A 204 -26.99 -37.15 7.49
CA SER A 204 -25.71 -37.83 7.56
C SER A 204 -24.74 -37.06 8.47
N PRO A 205 -23.62 -37.66 8.91
CA PRO A 205 -22.56 -36.94 9.62
C PRO A 205 -21.99 -35.76 8.83
N TYR A 206 -22.16 -35.75 7.50
CA TYR A 206 -21.68 -34.71 6.58
C TYR A 206 -22.67 -33.58 6.36
N GLY A 207 -23.84 -33.62 7.02
CA GLY A 207 -24.89 -32.62 6.91
C GLY A 207 -26.23 -33.16 6.41
N GLU A 208 -27.13 -32.23 6.09
CA GLU A 208 -28.48 -32.52 5.62
C GLU A 208 -28.58 -32.56 4.10
N PHE A 209 -29.09 -33.67 3.57
CA PHE A 209 -29.34 -33.91 2.16
C PHE A 209 -30.84 -34.06 1.89
N ARG A 210 -31.24 -33.87 0.64
CA ARG A 210 -32.62 -34.01 0.18
C ARG A 210 -32.68 -34.90 -1.05
N ALA A 211 -33.61 -35.84 -1.04
CA ALA A 211 -33.99 -36.62 -2.21
C ALA A 211 -35.37 -36.15 -2.67
N ILE A 212 -35.50 -35.74 -3.93
CA ILE A 212 -36.75 -35.26 -4.52
C ILE A 212 -37.34 -36.36 -5.40
N TYR A 213 -38.63 -36.65 -5.24
CA TYR A 213 -39.31 -37.68 -6.01
C TYR A 213 -40.76 -37.28 -6.32
N THR A 214 -41.36 -37.95 -7.30
CA THR A 214 -42.78 -37.84 -7.64
C THR A 214 -43.44 -39.20 -7.51
N LYS A 215 -44.71 -39.22 -7.09
CA LYS A 215 -45.55 -40.42 -7.19
C LYS A 215 -46.17 -40.46 -8.59
N LEU A 216 -45.94 -41.55 -9.33
CA LEU A 216 -46.55 -41.77 -10.64
C LEU A 216 -47.91 -42.44 -10.48
N ASP A 217 -47.95 -43.48 -9.63
CA ASP A 217 -49.14 -44.23 -9.26
C ASP A 217 -49.12 -44.52 -7.75
N LYS A 218 -50.16 -45.17 -7.22
CA LYS A 218 -50.22 -45.56 -5.78
C LYS A 218 -49.02 -46.39 -5.34
N GLU A 219 -48.47 -47.19 -6.25
CA GLU A 219 -47.39 -48.14 -5.98
C GLU A 219 -46.07 -47.76 -6.65
N THR A 220 -46.00 -46.66 -7.42
CA THR A 220 -44.78 -46.30 -8.17
C THR A 220 -44.26 -44.92 -7.81
N ILE A 221 -43.01 -44.85 -7.34
CA ILE A 221 -42.29 -43.60 -7.09
C ILE A 221 -41.09 -43.43 -8.02
N LYS A 222 -40.82 -42.19 -8.41
CA LYS A 222 -39.67 -41.85 -9.25
C LYS A 222 -38.85 -40.73 -8.63
N PHE A 223 -37.60 -41.01 -8.30
CA PHE A 223 -36.62 -40.05 -7.81
C PHE A 223 -35.98 -39.26 -8.95
N HIS A 224 -35.85 -37.96 -8.77
CA HIS A 224 -35.37 -37.03 -9.80
C HIS A 224 -34.06 -36.34 -9.46
N ARG A 225 -33.88 -35.93 -8.19
CA ARG A 225 -32.72 -35.17 -7.72
C ARG A 225 -32.27 -35.63 -6.34
N PHE A 226 -30.96 -35.52 -6.11
CA PHE A 226 -30.32 -35.74 -4.82
C PHE A 226 -29.28 -34.65 -4.61
N GLY A 227 -29.09 -34.20 -3.38
CA GLY A 227 -28.06 -33.18 -3.11
C GLY A 227 -28.15 -32.60 -1.71
N GLN A 228 -27.20 -31.72 -1.41
CA GLN A 228 -27.20 -30.98 -0.16
C GLN A 228 -28.43 -30.07 -0.08
N ARG A 229 -28.98 -29.90 1.13
CA ARG A 229 -30.20 -29.13 1.37
C ARG A 229 -30.21 -27.76 0.67
N ASP A 230 -29.12 -27.01 0.83
CA ASP A 230 -29.06 -25.62 0.37
C ASP A 230 -29.00 -25.53 -1.15
N ASP A 231 -28.29 -26.44 -1.81
CA ASP A 231 -28.21 -26.49 -3.27
C ASP A 231 -29.56 -26.87 -3.88
N ILE A 232 -30.24 -27.84 -3.25
CA ILE A 232 -31.58 -28.25 -3.67
C ILE A 232 -32.55 -27.08 -3.50
N TYR A 233 -32.52 -26.33 -2.40
CA TYR A 233 -33.43 -25.19 -2.23
C TYR A 233 -33.13 -24.03 -3.18
N LYS A 234 -31.86 -23.71 -3.44
CA LYS A 234 -31.50 -22.69 -4.45
C LYS A 234 -32.03 -23.06 -5.84
N GLU A 235 -31.90 -24.33 -6.24
CA GLU A 235 -32.41 -24.79 -7.53
C GLU A 235 -33.95 -24.75 -7.58
N LEU A 236 -34.61 -25.10 -6.47
CA LEU A 236 -36.06 -25.07 -6.33
C LEU A 236 -36.61 -23.64 -6.40
N ASP A 237 -35.96 -22.68 -5.72
CA ASP A 237 -36.31 -21.26 -5.75
C ASP A 237 -36.16 -20.69 -7.17
N THR A 238 -35.07 -21.04 -7.85
CA THR A 238 -34.83 -20.64 -9.26
C THR A 238 -35.87 -21.24 -10.22
N SER A 239 -36.41 -22.41 -9.87
CA SER A 239 -37.45 -23.10 -10.65
C SER A 239 -38.88 -22.67 -10.29
N GLY A 240 -39.03 -21.70 -9.37
CA GLY A 240 -40.33 -21.19 -8.93
C GLY A 240 -41.15 -22.18 -8.09
N TRP A 241 -40.49 -23.05 -7.32
CA TRP A 241 -41.18 -24.01 -6.44
C TRP A 241 -41.20 -23.43 -5.03
N SER A 242 -42.37 -22.96 -4.57
CA SER A 242 -42.54 -22.52 -3.17
C SER A 242 -42.61 -23.72 -2.24
N LEU A 243 -42.03 -23.56 -1.05
CA LEU A 243 -42.27 -24.44 0.08
C LEU A 243 -43.53 -23.93 0.78
N ASP A 244 -44.65 -24.66 0.67
CA ASP A 244 -45.77 -24.47 1.60
C ASP A 244 -45.35 -24.83 3.04
#